data_AF-A0A2M7DKA8-F1
#
_entry.id   AF-A0A2M7DKA8-F1
#
_cell.length_a   1.000
_cell.length_b   1.000
_cell.length_c   1.000
_cell.angle_alpha   90.00
_cell.angle_beta   90.00
_cell.angle_gamma   90.00
#
_symmetry.space_group_name_H-M   'P 1'
#
loop_
_entity.id
_entity.type
_entity.pdbx_description
1 polymer ?
#
loop_
_entity_poly.entity_id
_entity_poly.type
_entity_poly.pdbx_seq_one_letter_code
_entity_poly.pdbx_strand_id
1 'polypeptide(L)'
;MKITTLILGFFLLTNFSFSQIKKKELSGIWKTNSELYSKTDTIKFYPNIKDCYQTQWTIEKRKFKTNELSICTEPPRISGIVGKEKIKLRKRDFGQIIEYYQNGILTDKFRIIELKKTDSQGLKLMRFDKLSEQKVYKYIDSLVFKVLNYNPDSTENNYGVKISDSNPNVKIKIRDGGIGNPEPLIVVNGRPLQNREPLKELLLVETYAIKYLTKQESASIYGSRAMNGVVLLLTSEKRFKKIWKKYGR
;
A
#
# COMPACT_ATOMS: atom_id res chain seq x y z
N MET A 1 16.49 16.33 47.57
CA MET A 1 16.66 16.64 46.13
C MET A 1 16.94 15.33 45.39
N LYS A 2 15.93 14.74 44.75
CA LYS A 2 16.09 13.64 43.79
C LYS A 2 15.18 13.95 42.62
N ILE A 3 15.80 14.35 41.52
CA ILE A 3 15.15 14.66 40.25
C ILE A 3 14.69 13.33 39.66
N THR A 4 13.41 13.03 39.79
CA THR A 4 12.76 11.97 39.00
C THR A 4 12.64 12.49 37.58
N THR A 5 13.59 12.09 36.74
CA THR A 5 13.57 12.39 35.30
C THR A 5 12.35 11.73 34.66
N LEU A 6 11.41 12.60 34.32
CA LEU A 6 10.24 12.38 33.51
C LEU A 6 10.68 11.93 32.11
N ILE A 7 10.77 10.61 31.85
CA ILE A 7 10.88 10.10 30.47
C ILE A 7 9.48 10.10 29.90
N LEU A 8 9.02 11.29 29.52
CA LEU A 8 7.89 11.47 28.63
C LEU A 8 8.31 10.90 27.28
N GLY A 9 7.96 9.63 27.03
CA GLY A 9 8.14 8.97 25.75
C GLY A 9 7.32 9.68 24.69
N PHE A 10 7.90 10.73 24.11
CA PHE A 10 7.39 11.48 22.99
C PHE A 10 7.39 10.53 21.79
N PHE A 11 6.32 9.76 21.62
CA PHE A 11 6.07 9.06 20.38
C PHE A 11 6.03 10.12 19.29
N LEU A 12 7.08 10.16 18.49
CA LEU A 12 7.15 10.85 17.22
C LEU A 12 5.98 10.34 16.37
N LEU A 13 4.83 10.98 16.50
CA LEU A 13 3.88 11.12 15.41
C LEU A 13 4.66 11.83 14.33
N THR A 14 5.35 11.04 13.49
CA THR A 14 5.90 11.52 12.24
C THR A 14 4.74 12.14 11.51
N ASN A 15 4.66 13.47 11.56
CA ASN A 15 3.83 14.26 10.69
C ASN A 15 4.27 13.89 9.29
N PHE A 16 3.63 12.89 8.68
CA PHE A 16 3.74 12.64 7.26
C PHE A 16 3.07 13.84 6.61
N SER A 17 3.85 14.92 6.45
CA SER A 17 3.55 16.01 5.57
C SER A 17 3.62 15.44 4.16
N PHE A 18 2.54 14.80 3.71
CA PHE A 18 2.40 14.44 2.31
C PHE A 18 2.47 15.75 1.54
N SER A 19 3.57 15.94 0.80
CA SER A 19 3.73 17.07 -0.12
C SER A 19 2.47 17.18 -0.96
N GLN A 20 1.72 18.26 -0.78
CA GLN A 20 0.40 18.41 -1.38
C GLN A 20 0.58 18.86 -2.82
N ILE A 21 0.34 17.94 -3.75
CA ILE A 21 0.30 18.21 -5.18
C ILE A 21 -0.87 19.15 -5.45
N LYS A 22 -0.59 20.26 -6.14
CA LYS A 22 -1.57 21.22 -6.61
C LYS A 22 -2.12 20.76 -7.95
N LYS A 23 -3.40 21.03 -8.22
CA LYS A 23 -4.04 20.66 -9.49
C LYS A 23 -3.30 21.18 -10.73
N LYS A 24 -2.69 22.38 -10.63
CA LYS A 24 -1.89 22.97 -11.71
C LYS A 24 -0.64 22.14 -12.07
N GLU A 25 -0.14 21.33 -11.15
CA GLU A 25 1.04 20.49 -11.35
C GLU A 25 0.70 19.19 -12.09
N LEU A 26 -0.60 18.87 -12.19
CA LEU A 26 -1.09 17.78 -13.02
C LEU A 26 -1.50 18.26 -14.42
N SER A 27 -1.48 19.57 -14.68
CA SER A 27 -1.82 20.12 -16.00
C SER A 27 -0.77 19.76 -17.04
N GLY A 28 -1.22 19.44 -18.25
CA GLY A 28 -0.36 19.00 -19.35
C GLY A 28 -0.78 17.65 -19.92
N ILE A 29 0.14 17.07 -20.69
CA ILE A 29 -0.02 15.78 -21.36
C ILE A 29 0.83 14.74 -20.63
N TRP A 30 0.19 13.69 -20.16
CA TRP A 30 0.81 12.56 -19.47
C TRP A 30 0.58 11.30 -20.28
N LYS A 31 1.59 10.45 -20.40
CA LYS A 31 1.54 9.24 -21.22
C LYS A 31 2.01 8.04 -20.42
N THR A 32 1.39 6.89 -20.65
CA THR A 32 1.81 5.61 -20.10
C THR A 32 1.63 4.53 -21.15
N ASN A 33 2.45 3.49 -21.10
CA ASN A 33 2.29 2.30 -21.94
C ASN A 33 1.38 1.24 -21.32
N SER A 34 0.93 1.46 -20.08
CA SER A 34 -0.06 0.59 -19.44
C SER A 34 -1.45 1.08 -19.79
N GLU A 35 -2.30 0.19 -20.30
CA GLU A 35 -3.72 0.51 -20.44
C GLU A 35 -4.30 0.93 -19.10
N LEU A 36 -5.18 1.94 -19.11
CA LEU A 36 -5.85 2.42 -17.89
C LEU A 36 -6.67 1.32 -17.22
N TYR A 37 -7.08 0.28 -17.96
CA TYR A 37 -7.84 -0.86 -17.44
C TYR A 37 -6.97 -2.10 -17.17
N SER A 38 -5.67 -2.04 -17.43
CA SER A 38 -4.74 -3.15 -17.12
C SER A 38 -4.80 -3.50 -15.63
N LYS A 39 -4.63 -4.77 -15.25
CA LYS A 39 -4.66 -5.21 -13.83
C LYS A 39 -3.43 -4.80 -13.01
N THR A 40 -2.68 -3.80 -13.46
CA THR A 40 -1.48 -3.33 -12.78
C THR A 40 -1.84 -2.53 -11.54
N ASP A 41 -1.18 -2.81 -10.42
CA ASP A 41 -1.42 -2.10 -9.16
C ASP A 41 -0.85 -0.68 -9.18
N THR A 42 0.23 -0.46 -9.93
CA THR A 42 0.93 0.81 -10.04
C THR A 42 1.06 1.21 -11.49
N ILE A 43 0.71 2.45 -11.79
CA ILE A 43 0.80 3.04 -13.13
C ILE A 43 1.79 4.20 -13.07
N LYS A 44 2.69 4.29 -14.05
CA LYS A 44 3.64 5.38 -14.18
C LYS A 44 3.33 6.17 -15.44
N PHE A 45 3.23 7.48 -15.28
CA PHE A 45 3.05 8.44 -16.36
C PHE A 45 4.31 9.28 -16.56
N TYR A 46 4.59 9.56 -17.81
CA TYR A 46 5.71 10.40 -18.27
C TYR A 46 5.21 11.40 -19.33
N PRO A 47 5.81 12.58 -19.47
CA PRO A 47 5.45 13.51 -20.55
C PRO A 47 5.76 12.94 -21.94
N ASN A 48 6.81 12.12 -22.04
CA ASN A 48 7.23 11.49 -23.28
C ASN A 48 7.66 10.04 -23.04
N ILE A 49 7.23 9.13 -23.92
CA ILE A 49 7.61 7.71 -23.92
C ILE A 49 7.67 7.24 -25.37
N LYS A 50 8.67 6.41 -25.70
CA LYS A 50 8.82 5.78 -27.01
C LYS A 50 8.16 4.40 -26.98
N ASP A 51 6.85 4.36 -27.17
CA ASP A 51 6.06 3.11 -27.22
C ASP A 51 4.97 3.26 -28.27
N CYS A 52 4.65 2.21 -29.03
CA CYS A 52 3.65 2.28 -30.09
C CYS A 52 2.24 2.49 -29.54
N TYR A 53 1.90 1.84 -28.42
CA TYR A 53 0.57 1.88 -27.83
C TYR A 53 0.63 2.61 -26.51
N GLN A 54 -0.09 3.71 -26.42
CA GLN A 54 -0.03 4.59 -25.27
C GLN A 54 -1.42 5.02 -24.83
N THR A 55 -1.64 5.08 -23.52
CA THR A 55 -2.75 5.86 -22.98
C THR A 55 -2.23 7.27 -22.66
N GLN A 56 -2.83 8.27 -23.31
CA GLN A 56 -2.55 9.68 -23.09
C GLN A 56 -3.64 10.31 -22.22
N TRP A 57 -3.23 11.05 -21.20
CA TRP A 57 -4.04 11.87 -20.32
C TRP A 57 -3.75 13.35 -20.56
N THR A 58 -4.74 14.09 -21.02
CA THR A 58 -4.64 15.55 -21.20
C THR A 58 -5.46 16.25 -20.12
N ILE A 59 -4.82 17.12 -19.34
CA ILE A 59 -5.45 17.92 -18.29
C ILE A 59 -5.28 19.41 -18.60
N GLU A 60 -6.36 20.09 -18.97
CA GLU A 60 -6.37 21.53 -19.29
C GLU A 60 -7.54 22.25 -18.64
N LYS A 61 -7.30 23.33 -17.89
CA LYS A 61 -8.34 24.24 -17.37
C LYS A 61 -9.60 23.53 -16.82
N ARG A 62 -9.41 22.38 -16.14
CA ARG A 62 -10.45 21.48 -15.55
C ARG A 62 -11.15 20.50 -16.50
N LYS A 63 -10.84 20.50 -17.80
CA LYS A 63 -11.22 19.45 -18.75
C LYS A 63 -10.16 18.35 -18.73
N PHE A 64 -10.63 17.11 -18.76
CA PHE A 64 -9.81 15.91 -18.81
C PHE A 64 -10.19 15.14 -20.05
N LYS A 65 -9.19 14.61 -20.76
CA LYS A 65 -9.38 13.70 -21.88
C LYS A 65 -8.38 12.55 -21.77
N THR A 66 -8.85 11.33 -21.96
CA THR A 66 -8.03 10.16 -22.17
C THR A 66 -8.21 9.66 -23.59
N ASN A 67 -7.09 9.36 -24.23
CA ASN A 67 -7.07 8.77 -25.57
C ASN A 67 -6.11 7.60 -25.56
N GLU A 68 -6.52 6.49 -26.15
CA GLU A 68 -5.61 5.45 -26.59
C GLU A 68 -5.02 5.87 -27.95
N LEU A 69 -3.69 5.79 -28.05
CA LEU A 69 -2.92 6.25 -29.19
C LEU A 69 -2.10 5.11 -29.75
N SER A 70 -2.20 4.88 -31.06
CA SER A 70 -1.26 4.06 -31.83
C SER A 70 -0.33 4.96 -32.64
N ILE A 71 0.83 5.31 -32.07
CA ILE A 71 1.75 6.29 -32.67
C ILE A 71 2.66 5.70 -33.77
N CYS A 72 2.68 4.38 -33.92
CA CYS A 72 3.48 3.69 -34.94
C CYS A 72 2.72 3.53 -36.28
N THR A 73 1.58 4.20 -36.42
CA THR A 73 0.83 4.28 -37.68
C THR A 73 0.91 5.70 -38.23
N GLU A 74 1.07 5.86 -39.54
CA GLU A 74 0.98 7.16 -40.22
C GLU A 74 -0.34 7.23 -41.02
N PRO A 75 -1.25 8.18 -40.72
CA PRO A 75 -1.22 9.10 -39.57
C PRO A 75 -1.56 8.39 -38.25
N PRO A 76 -1.13 8.92 -37.08
CA PRO A 76 -1.42 8.34 -35.78
C PRO A 76 -2.93 8.17 -35.58
N ARG A 77 -3.37 6.92 -35.35
CA ARG A 77 -4.78 6.62 -35.14
C ARG A 77 -5.15 6.77 -33.66
N ILE A 78 -6.19 7.56 -33.41
CA ILE A 78 -6.87 7.64 -32.11
C ILE A 78 -7.95 6.56 -32.11
N SER A 79 -7.85 5.55 -31.24
CA SER A 79 -8.74 4.38 -31.27
C SER A 79 -10.09 4.58 -30.59
N GLY A 80 -10.39 5.75 -30.04
CA GLY A 80 -11.74 6.07 -29.58
C GLY A 80 -11.85 7.36 -28.79
N ILE A 81 -12.95 8.09 -28.99
CA ILE A 81 -13.33 9.21 -28.12
C ILE A 81 -13.99 8.58 -26.88
N VAL A 82 -13.27 8.55 -25.77
CA VAL A 82 -13.86 8.22 -24.46
C VAL A 82 -14.82 9.35 -24.10
N GLY A 83 -15.99 9.02 -23.52
CA GLY A 83 -17.11 9.94 -23.28
C GLY A 83 -16.81 11.18 -22.41
N LYS A 84 -17.79 11.70 -21.66
CA LYS A 84 -17.53 12.85 -20.78
C LYS A 84 -16.69 12.41 -19.58
N GLU A 85 -15.41 12.72 -19.59
CA GLU A 85 -14.50 12.34 -18.50
C GLU A 85 -14.20 13.48 -17.54
N LYS A 86 -13.95 13.12 -16.28
CA LYS A 86 -13.62 14.08 -15.22
C LYS A 86 -12.74 13.44 -14.16
N ILE A 87 -11.68 14.12 -13.77
CA ILE A 87 -10.92 13.78 -12.57
C ILE A 87 -11.22 14.73 -11.41
N LYS A 88 -11.27 14.21 -10.19
CA LYS A 88 -11.32 15.01 -8.95
C LYS A 88 -10.14 14.64 -8.05
N LEU A 89 -9.38 15.66 -7.65
CA LEU A 89 -8.33 15.52 -6.65
C LEU A 89 -8.95 15.64 -5.26
N ARG A 90 -8.73 14.65 -4.40
CA ARG A 90 -9.18 14.66 -2.99
C ARG A 90 -8.01 14.45 -2.07
N LYS A 91 -8.07 15.06 -0.88
CA LYS A 91 -7.15 14.80 0.22
C LYS A 91 -7.80 13.80 1.18
N ARG A 92 -7.02 12.81 1.61
CA ARG A 92 -7.38 11.83 2.63
C ARG A 92 -6.31 11.88 3.72
N ASP A 93 -6.60 11.21 4.84
CA ASP A 93 -5.62 11.00 5.90
C ASP A 93 -4.40 10.24 5.39
N PHE A 94 -4.57 9.42 4.34
CA PHE A 94 -3.49 8.66 3.73
C PHE A 94 -2.79 9.27 2.51
N GLY A 95 -3.07 10.53 2.22
CA GLY A 95 -2.48 11.26 1.10
C GLY A 95 -3.53 11.70 0.09
N GLN A 96 -3.08 12.01 -1.13
CA GLN A 96 -3.97 12.52 -2.18
C GLN A 96 -4.42 11.40 -3.11
N ILE A 97 -5.69 11.47 -3.51
CA ILE A 97 -6.29 10.54 -4.46
C ILE A 97 -6.88 11.29 -5.65
N ILE A 98 -6.85 10.63 -6.81
CA ILE A 98 -7.52 11.01 -8.04
C ILE A 98 -8.73 10.09 -8.17
N GLU A 99 -9.92 10.67 -8.16
CA GLU A 99 -11.17 10.00 -8.52
C GLU A 99 -11.40 10.22 -10.03
N TYR A 100 -11.45 9.14 -10.80
CA TYR A 100 -11.69 9.16 -12.24
C TYR A 100 -13.16 8.83 -12.53
N TYR A 101 -13.82 9.71 -13.26
CA TYR A 101 -15.22 9.58 -13.63
C TYR A 101 -15.39 9.55 -15.14
N GLN A 102 -16.24 8.64 -15.62
CA GLN A 102 -16.66 8.55 -17.01
C GLN A 102 -18.18 8.66 -17.08
N ASN A 103 -18.69 9.57 -17.90
CA ASN A 103 -20.12 9.88 -18.04
C ASN A 103 -20.81 10.16 -16.69
N GLY A 104 -20.07 10.76 -15.74
CA GLY A 104 -20.55 11.07 -14.40
C GLY A 104 -20.46 9.93 -13.38
N ILE A 105 -20.16 8.70 -13.81
CA ILE A 105 -20.00 7.52 -12.96
C ILE A 105 -18.55 7.45 -12.49
N LEU A 106 -18.34 7.15 -11.21
CA LEU A 106 -17.00 6.91 -10.67
C LEU A 106 -16.49 5.57 -11.18
N THR A 107 -15.54 5.61 -12.10
CA THR A 107 -14.98 4.41 -12.73
C THR A 107 -13.80 3.86 -11.95
N ASP A 108 -12.91 4.73 -11.47
CA ASP A 108 -11.70 4.29 -10.76
C ASP A 108 -11.20 5.33 -9.73
N LYS A 109 -10.33 4.87 -8.83
CA LYS A 109 -9.60 5.70 -7.88
C LYS A 109 -8.13 5.32 -7.88
N PHE A 110 -7.30 6.35 -7.79
CA PHE A 110 -5.86 6.20 -7.71
C PHE A 110 -5.32 7.01 -6.55
N ARG A 111 -4.42 6.44 -5.76
CA ARG A 111 -3.58 7.23 -4.85
C ARG A 111 -2.38 7.75 -5.60
N ILE A 112 -2.04 9.01 -5.37
CA ILE A 112 -0.79 9.56 -5.87
C ILE A 112 0.33 9.10 -4.94
N ILE A 113 1.28 8.33 -5.49
CA ILE A 113 2.44 7.82 -4.76
C ILE A 113 3.58 8.83 -4.85
N GLU A 114 3.84 9.35 -6.05
CA GLU A 114 4.99 10.21 -6.30
C GLU A 114 4.72 11.15 -7.48
N LEU A 115 5.22 12.38 -7.38
CA LEU A 115 5.34 13.32 -8.49
C LEU A 115 6.77 13.85 -8.55
N LYS A 116 7.55 13.36 -9.51
CA LYS A 116 8.89 13.88 -9.84
C LYS A 116 8.75 15.07 -10.77
N LYS A 117 9.40 16.18 -10.42
CA LYS A 117 9.37 17.44 -11.18
C LYS A 117 10.67 17.76 -11.93
N THR A 118 11.75 17.04 -11.65
CA THR A 118 13.08 17.20 -12.25
C THR A 118 13.20 16.42 -13.57
N ASP A 119 14.39 16.37 -14.16
CA ASP A 119 14.81 15.92 -15.51
C ASP A 119 14.01 14.77 -16.16
N SER A 120 13.45 13.85 -15.37
CA SER A 120 12.41 12.91 -15.81
C SER A 120 11.12 13.15 -15.04
N GLN A 121 10.33 14.14 -15.48
CA GLN A 121 9.01 14.38 -14.89
C GLN A 121 8.21 13.07 -14.91
N GLY A 122 7.64 12.72 -13.77
CA GLY A 122 7.05 11.39 -13.60
C GLY A 122 5.96 11.40 -12.54
N LEU A 123 4.79 10.90 -12.90
CA LEU A 123 3.66 10.74 -11.98
C LEU A 123 3.42 9.24 -11.74
N LYS A 124 3.62 8.81 -10.50
CA LYS A 124 3.38 7.43 -10.07
C LYS A 124 2.06 7.37 -9.31
N LEU A 125 1.14 6.57 -9.82
CA LEU A 125 -0.18 6.33 -9.25
C LEU A 125 -0.30 4.88 -8.81
N MET A 126 -1.08 4.63 -7.77
CA MET A 126 -1.46 3.30 -7.33
C MET A 126 -2.96 3.15 -7.39
N ARG A 127 -3.45 2.13 -8.09
CA ARG A 127 -4.88 1.86 -8.20
C ARG A 127 -5.43 1.32 -6.87
N PHE A 128 -6.68 1.65 -6.58
CA PHE A 128 -7.39 1.05 -5.46
C PHE A 128 -7.69 -0.43 -5.73
N ASP A 129 -7.17 -1.29 -4.85
CA ASP A 129 -7.44 -2.72 -4.85
C ASP A 129 -8.84 -3.06 -4.34
N LYS A 130 -9.36 -4.23 -4.74
CA LYS A 130 -10.60 -4.78 -4.17
C LYS A 130 -10.28 -5.49 -2.86
N LEU A 131 -11.14 -5.29 -1.85
CA LEU A 131 -11.02 -5.98 -0.57
C LEU A 131 -11.03 -7.52 -0.68
N SER A 132 -11.74 -8.05 -1.67
CA SER A 132 -11.78 -9.49 -1.95
C SER A 132 -10.40 -10.10 -2.26
N GLU A 133 -9.42 -9.30 -2.68
CA GLU A 133 -8.07 -9.78 -2.99
C GLU A 133 -7.24 -10.03 -1.73
N GLN A 134 -7.58 -9.37 -0.62
CA GLN A 134 -6.91 -9.47 0.69
C GLN A 134 -5.39 -9.26 0.61
N LYS A 135 -4.94 -8.31 -0.23
CA LYS A 135 -3.52 -8.07 -0.52
C LYS A 135 -2.68 -7.80 0.72
N VAL A 136 -3.16 -6.96 1.63
CA VAL A 136 -2.43 -6.63 2.88
C VAL A 136 -2.25 -7.87 3.75
N TYR A 137 -3.31 -8.66 3.93
CA TYR A 137 -3.26 -9.92 4.68
C TYR A 137 -2.21 -10.86 4.09
N LYS A 138 -2.27 -11.14 2.78
CA LYS A 138 -1.34 -12.06 2.09
C LYS A 138 0.10 -11.57 2.16
N TYR A 139 0.31 -10.26 1.98
CA TYR A 139 1.65 -9.69 2.05
C TYR A 139 2.25 -9.80 3.46
N ILE A 140 1.47 -9.47 4.50
CA ILE A 140 1.92 -9.61 5.89
C ILE A 140 2.21 -11.08 6.22
N ASP A 141 1.35 -12.00 5.76
CA ASP A 141 1.57 -13.43 5.93
C ASP A 141 2.90 -13.87 5.29
N SER A 142 3.20 -13.41 4.08
CA SER A 142 4.50 -13.67 3.43
C SER A 142 5.70 -13.08 4.20
N LEU A 143 5.51 -11.97 4.91
CA LEU A 143 6.58 -11.33 5.69
C LEU A 143 6.89 -12.11 6.96
N VAL A 144 5.93 -12.83 7.54
CA VAL A 144 6.13 -13.63 8.75
C VAL A 144 7.32 -14.58 8.58
N PHE A 145 7.42 -15.27 7.44
CA PHE A 145 8.56 -16.14 7.14
C PHE A 145 9.89 -15.41 7.14
N LYS A 146 9.94 -14.18 6.60
CA LYS A 146 11.14 -13.35 6.59
C LYS A 146 11.53 -12.91 7.99
N VAL A 147 10.55 -12.52 8.82
CA VAL A 147 10.82 -12.11 10.21
C VAL A 147 11.40 -13.26 11.03
N LEU A 148 10.89 -14.47 10.79
CA LEU A 148 11.35 -15.69 11.46
C LEU A 148 12.65 -16.25 10.86
N ASN A 149 13.22 -15.61 9.84
CA ASN A 149 14.39 -16.07 9.10
C ASN A 149 14.24 -17.54 8.61
N TYR A 150 13.02 -17.91 8.23
CA TYR A 150 12.71 -19.25 7.74
C TYR A 150 13.09 -19.38 6.27
N ASN A 151 13.99 -20.32 5.96
CA ASN A 151 14.28 -20.73 4.59
C ASN A 151 13.50 -22.01 4.25
N PRO A 152 12.53 -21.98 3.31
CA PRO A 152 11.74 -23.15 2.94
C PRO A 152 12.55 -24.24 2.21
N ASP A 153 13.67 -23.89 1.59
CA ASP A 153 14.47 -24.80 0.75
C ASP A 153 15.61 -25.49 1.52
N SER A 154 15.91 -25.03 2.74
CA SER A 154 16.90 -25.67 3.60
C SER A 154 16.27 -26.86 4.33
N THR A 155 16.74 -28.06 4.01
CA THR A 155 16.41 -29.32 4.72
C THR A 155 16.94 -29.37 6.15
N GLU A 156 17.83 -28.45 6.54
CA GLU A 156 18.48 -28.40 7.87
C GLU A 156 17.75 -27.52 8.90
N ASN A 157 16.76 -26.72 8.49
CA ASN A 157 16.00 -25.93 9.44
C ASN A 157 14.94 -26.81 10.12
N ASN A 158 15.24 -27.28 11.34
CA ASN A 158 14.38 -28.11 12.20
C ASN A 158 13.00 -27.49 12.56
N TYR A 159 12.67 -26.31 12.03
CA TYR A 159 11.43 -25.58 12.25
C TYR A 159 10.45 -25.79 11.09
N GLY A 160 9.74 -26.92 11.08
CA GLY A 160 8.68 -27.15 10.08
C GLY A 160 7.49 -26.21 10.28
N VAL A 161 7.45 -25.07 9.58
CA VAL A 161 6.30 -24.16 9.59
C VAL A 161 5.26 -24.68 8.60
N LYS A 162 4.26 -25.42 9.08
CA LYS A 162 3.06 -25.77 8.30
C LYS A 162 1.99 -24.70 8.49
N ILE A 163 1.74 -23.89 7.47
CA ILE A 163 0.56 -23.03 7.40
C ILE A 163 -0.59 -23.90 6.88
N SER A 164 -1.63 -24.11 7.69
CA SER A 164 -2.89 -24.65 7.19
C SER A 164 -3.68 -23.51 6.55
N ASP A 165 -3.94 -23.58 5.25
CA ASP A 165 -4.47 -22.51 4.38
C ASP A 165 -5.85 -21.91 4.76
N SER A 166 -6.46 -22.22 5.91
CA SER A 166 -7.86 -21.86 6.16
C SER A 166 -8.25 -21.48 7.58
N ASN A 167 -7.31 -21.27 8.53
CA ASN A 167 -7.70 -20.96 9.92
C ASN A 167 -6.97 -19.73 10.47
N PRO A 168 -7.66 -18.64 10.88
CA PRO A 168 -7.04 -17.47 11.51
C PRO A 168 -6.39 -17.74 12.87
N ASN A 169 -6.51 -18.96 13.41
CA ASN A 169 -5.77 -19.46 14.57
C ASN A 169 -4.66 -20.44 14.15
N VAL A 170 -3.75 -20.02 13.26
CA VAL A 170 -2.60 -20.85 12.88
C VAL A 170 -1.67 -20.99 14.10
N LYS A 171 -1.66 -22.17 14.73
CA LYS A 171 -0.60 -22.54 15.68
C LYS A 171 0.56 -23.11 14.88
N ILE A 172 1.60 -22.31 14.67
CA ILE A 172 2.87 -22.83 14.15
C ILE A 172 3.44 -23.77 15.22
N LYS A 173 3.48 -25.07 14.94
CA LYS A 173 4.05 -26.09 15.84
C LYS A 173 5.54 -26.24 15.58
N ILE A 174 6.37 -25.95 16.58
CA ILE A 174 7.78 -26.33 16.60
C ILE A 174 7.85 -27.80 17.06
N ARG A 175 8.70 -28.61 16.42
CA ARG A 175 8.76 -30.07 16.63
C ARG A 175 9.22 -30.48 18.04
N ASP A 176 9.80 -29.55 18.81
CA ASP A 176 10.36 -29.77 20.17
C ASP A 176 9.32 -29.74 21.31
N GLY A 177 8.02 -29.87 21.03
CA GLY A 177 6.99 -29.99 22.07
C GLY A 177 6.70 -28.71 22.88
N GLY A 178 7.40 -27.61 22.62
CA GLY A 178 7.10 -26.29 23.18
C GLY A 178 5.87 -25.65 22.55
N ILE A 179 4.84 -25.38 23.36
CA ILE A 179 3.67 -24.57 22.96
C ILE A 179 4.09 -23.09 22.96
N GLY A 180 4.93 -22.71 22.01
CA GLY A 180 5.16 -21.31 21.67
C GLY A 180 4.28 -20.95 20.48
N ASN A 181 3.65 -19.78 20.46
CA ASN A 181 3.18 -19.19 19.21
C ASN A 181 4.38 -18.41 18.63
N PRO A 182 5.14 -18.94 17.66
CA PRO A 182 6.30 -18.26 17.11
C PRO A 182 5.89 -17.10 16.18
N GLU A 183 4.61 -16.73 16.10
CA GLU A 183 4.20 -15.61 15.29
C GLU A 183 4.82 -14.29 15.77
N PRO A 184 5.34 -13.47 14.84
CA PRO A 184 5.79 -12.13 15.17
C PRO A 184 4.60 -11.27 15.57
N LEU A 185 4.85 -10.28 16.44
CA LEU A 185 3.82 -9.34 16.85
C LEU A 185 3.43 -8.45 15.69
N ILE A 186 2.15 -8.44 15.30
CA ILE A 186 1.66 -7.55 14.25
C ILE A 186 1.11 -6.29 14.91
N VAL A 187 1.66 -5.13 14.52
CA VAL A 187 1.28 -3.83 15.07
C VAL A 187 0.77 -2.95 13.93
N VAL A 188 -0.49 -2.52 14.02
CA VAL A 188 -1.12 -1.62 13.03
C VAL A 188 -1.36 -0.26 13.66
N ASN A 189 -0.81 0.80 13.08
CA ASN A 189 -0.91 2.18 13.61
C ASN A 189 -0.60 2.26 15.12
N GLY A 190 0.44 1.55 15.57
CA GLY A 190 0.86 1.50 16.96
C GLY A 190 0.01 0.60 17.87
N ARG A 191 -1.01 -0.10 17.35
CA ARG A 191 -1.86 -1.02 18.12
C ARG A 191 -1.50 -2.47 17.81
N PRO A 192 -1.14 -3.30 18.81
CA PRO A 192 -0.92 -4.72 18.59
C PRO A 192 -2.25 -5.40 18.23
N LEU A 193 -2.24 -6.20 17.17
CA LEU A 193 -3.39 -7.03 16.80
C LEU A 193 -3.34 -8.35 17.57
N GLN A 194 -4.50 -8.80 18.05
CA GLN A 194 -4.64 -10.12 18.67
C GLN A 194 -4.94 -11.22 17.65
N ASN A 195 -5.58 -10.86 16.52
CA ASN A 195 -5.87 -11.77 15.42
C ASN A 195 -5.69 -11.06 14.07
N ARG A 196 -5.66 -11.83 12.98
CA ARG A 196 -5.32 -11.32 11.64
C ARG A 196 -6.53 -10.89 10.81
N GLU A 197 -7.77 -11.12 11.27
CA GLU A 197 -8.99 -10.78 10.54
C GLU A 197 -9.07 -9.28 10.14
N PRO A 198 -8.68 -8.31 11.00
CA PRO A 198 -8.60 -6.90 10.62
C PRO A 198 -7.79 -6.63 9.34
N LEU A 199 -6.75 -7.42 9.06
CA LEU A 199 -5.87 -7.21 7.91
C LEU A 199 -6.58 -7.49 6.58
N LYS A 200 -7.62 -8.34 6.56
CA LYS A 200 -8.42 -8.62 5.37
C LYS A 200 -9.30 -7.44 4.96
N GLU A 201 -9.56 -6.52 5.88
CA GLU A 201 -10.35 -5.31 5.62
C GLU A 201 -9.50 -4.07 5.30
N LEU A 202 -8.17 -4.20 5.36
CA LEU A 202 -7.23 -3.13 5.00
C LEU A 202 -6.92 -3.17 3.50
N LEU A 203 -6.73 -1.99 2.92
CA LEU A 203 -6.31 -1.84 1.53
C LEU A 203 -4.82 -1.53 1.43
N LEU A 204 -4.18 -2.10 0.42
CA LEU A 204 -2.77 -1.84 0.17
C LEU A 204 -2.57 -0.38 -0.24
N VAL A 205 -3.48 0.16 -1.07
CA VAL A 205 -3.40 1.55 -1.51
C VAL A 205 -3.47 2.57 -0.36
N GLU A 206 -4.10 2.24 0.77
CA GLU A 206 -4.23 3.13 1.93
C GLU A 206 -3.09 2.96 2.94
N THR A 207 -2.13 2.09 2.63
CA THR A 207 -0.98 1.76 3.49
C THR A 207 0.22 2.65 3.18
N TYR A 208 0.84 3.23 4.21
CA TYR A 208 2.03 4.08 4.09
C TYR A 208 3.31 3.26 4.02
N ALA A 209 3.41 2.30 4.92
CA ALA A 209 4.61 1.54 5.14
C ALA A 209 4.24 0.19 5.76
N ILE A 210 4.93 -0.83 5.30
CA ILE A 210 4.99 -2.13 5.95
C ILE A 210 6.46 -2.38 6.20
N LYS A 211 6.82 -2.52 7.47
CA LYS A 211 8.20 -2.79 7.91
C LYS A 211 8.16 -4.02 8.80
N TYR A 212 9.29 -4.69 8.92
CA TYR A 212 9.48 -5.70 9.93
C TYR A 212 10.73 -5.40 10.74
N LEU A 213 10.74 -5.91 11.96
CA LEU A 213 11.86 -5.87 12.88
C LEU A 213 12.16 -7.31 13.29
N THR A 214 13.42 -7.67 13.21
CA THR A 214 13.90 -8.98 13.70
C THR A 214 13.75 -9.08 15.22
N LYS A 215 13.92 -10.29 15.76
CA LYS A 215 13.89 -10.55 17.21
C LYS A 215 14.80 -9.60 18.00
N GLN A 216 16.01 -9.36 17.49
CA GLN A 216 17.02 -8.53 18.16
C GLN A 216 16.61 -7.05 18.19
N GLU A 217 16.11 -6.53 17.07
CA GLU A 217 15.70 -5.12 16.93
C GLU A 217 14.42 -4.80 17.71
N SER A 218 13.52 -5.77 17.84
CA SER A 218 12.18 -5.56 18.39
C SER A 218 12.09 -5.74 19.90
N ALA A 219 12.95 -6.58 20.51
CA ALA A 219 12.94 -6.84 21.95
C ALA A 219 13.19 -5.59 22.78
N SER A 220 14.03 -4.66 22.29
CA SER A 220 14.32 -3.38 22.95
C SER A 220 13.15 -2.40 22.95
N ILE A 221 12.21 -2.53 22.01
CA ILE A 221 11.09 -1.60 21.81
C ILE A 221 9.78 -2.15 22.39
N TYR A 222 9.51 -3.45 22.22
CA TYR A 222 8.22 -4.06 22.54
C TYR A 222 8.30 -5.13 23.65
N GLY A 223 9.49 -5.35 24.22
CA GLY A 223 9.72 -6.29 25.32
C GLY A 223 9.39 -7.73 24.95
N SER A 224 8.91 -8.51 25.93
CA SER A 224 8.62 -9.93 25.78
C SER A 224 7.54 -10.25 24.73
N ARG A 225 6.67 -9.28 24.39
CA ARG A 225 5.63 -9.47 23.36
C ARG A 225 6.20 -9.57 21.94
N ALA A 226 7.44 -9.14 21.73
CA ALA A 226 8.12 -9.16 20.44
C ALA A 226 9.26 -10.18 20.38
N MET A 227 9.22 -11.22 21.23
CA MET A 227 10.26 -12.25 21.27
C MET A 227 10.52 -12.96 19.93
N ASN A 228 9.56 -12.91 19.00
CA ASN A 228 9.65 -13.51 17.67
C ASN A 228 9.75 -12.47 16.54
N GLY A 229 10.03 -11.21 16.87
CA GLY A 229 10.02 -10.11 15.90
C GLY A 229 8.68 -9.37 15.83
N VAL A 230 8.64 -8.32 15.01
CA VAL A 230 7.46 -7.43 14.86
C VAL A 230 7.23 -7.11 13.39
N VAL A 231 5.98 -7.14 12.95
CA VAL A 231 5.56 -6.55 11.67
C VAL A 231 4.81 -5.25 11.97
N LEU A 232 5.36 -4.13 11.50
CA LEU A 232 4.79 -2.79 11.63
C LEU A 232 4.04 -2.40 10.36
N LEU A 233 2.74 -2.14 10.51
CA LEU A 233 1.87 -1.64 9.45
C LEU A 233 1.39 -0.25 9.79
N LEU A 234 1.69 0.73 8.93
CA LEU A 234 1.15 2.07 9.01
C LEU A 234 0.16 2.27 7.86
N THR A 235 -1.08 2.63 8.16
CA THR A 235 -2.19 2.74 7.18
C THR A 235 -3.20 3.82 7.58
N SER A 236 -4.20 4.09 6.74
CA SER A 236 -5.29 5.05 7.03
C SER A 236 -5.82 4.90 8.46
N GLU A 237 -5.71 5.97 9.24
CA GLU A 237 -6.27 6.00 10.59
C GLU A 237 -7.78 5.87 10.57
N LYS A 238 -8.44 6.55 9.63
CA LYS A 238 -9.90 6.54 9.52
C LYS A 238 -10.41 5.13 9.22
N ARG A 239 -9.77 4.44 8.27
CA ARG A 239 -10.14 3.06 7.95
C ARG A 239 -9.86 2.13 9.12
N PHE A 240 -8.65 2.21 9.69
CA PHE A 240 -8.26 1.33 10.78
C PHE A 240 -9.13 1.54 12.03
N LYS A 241 -9.48 2.77 12.40
CA LYS A 241 -10.42 3.06 13.51
C LYS A 241 -11.78 2.39 13.30
N LYS A 242 -12.30 2.34 12.06
CA LYS A 242 -13.57 1.67 11.73
C LYS A 242 -13.45 0.15 11.92
N ILE A 243 -12.38 -0.44 11.42
CA ILE A 243 -12.12 -1.89 11.52
C ILE A 243 -11.86 -2.28 12.97
N TRP A 244 -11.04 -1.51 13.70
CA TRP A 244 -10.74 -1.75 15.11
C TRP A 244 -11.99 -1.73 15.99
N LYS A 245 -12.98 -0.88 15.70
CA LYS A 245 -14.26 -0.91 16.41
C LYS A 245 -15.04 -2.22 16.21
N LYS A 246 -14.84 -2.91 15.09
CA LYS A 246 -15.49 -4.18 14.75
C LYS A 246 -14.79 -5.38 15.40
N TYR A 247 -13.45 -5.35 15.48
CA TYR A 247 -12.64 -6.51 15.88
C TYR A 247 -11.83 -6.35 17.17
N GLY A 248 -11.64 -5.12 17.64
CA GLY A 248 -10.75 -4.77 18.75
C GLY A 248 -11.44 -4.68 20.11
N ARG A 249 -12.45 -5.53 20.33
CA ARG A 249 -13.03 -5.80 21.65
C ARG A 249 -12.59 -7.17 22.12
#